data_AF-A0A8S0QY86-F1
#
_entry.id   AF-A0A8S0QY86-F1
#
_cell.length_a   1.000
_cell.length_b   1.000
_cell.length_c   1.000
_cell.angle_alpha   90.00
_cell.angle_beta   90.00
_cell.angle_gamma   90.00
#
_symmetry.space_group_name_H-M   'P 1'
#
loop_
_entity.id
_entity.type
_entity.pdbx_description
1 polymer ?
#
loop_
_entity_poly.entity_id
_entity_poly.type
_entity_poly.pdbx_seq_one_letter_code
_entity_poly.pdbx_strand_id
1 'polypeptide(L)'
;MQIPPMYNSGVTTPLYDCLRNPDHLPPAVINLEWSDGDVTVDPEVQIKYNLAIMHTQMITQSKTTTDFFGNPYRAGDDITTLNGAGQIEQTPHNHVHTWTGTVVDPNNPIDMGTFYAAARDPIFFAHHTNVDRMWTIWLNQLKGTNFTDPDWLNAYFIFYNEEAKPVRVKIQDCLDNTKLGYTYEDVPIPWLDASAKPKPRAKAKSLPSAPDPDQVFPTTLDKPINVIVKRPKRSGSGSSEEILVIEGIEYDKGNYVKFNVCINEDDVNASHPDNTEFLGSFSNLPHGHRMNVKTNKRFRISEVLEELGAGDYDRVLVTLVPKSINPVKINGIKIEFDS
;
A
#
# COMPACT_ATOMS: atom_id res chain seq x y z
N MET A 1 13.01 14.01 2.02
CA MET A 1 12.01 13.28 1.20
C MET A 1 11.05 14.30 0.56
N GLN A 2 11.57 15.14 -0.33
CA GLN A 2 10.80 16.19 -1.03
C GLN A 2 10.83 15.88 -2.53
N ILE A 3 9.96 16.49 -3.32
CA ILE A 3 10.11 16.44 -4.79
C ILE A 3 11.51 16.94 -5.16
N PRO A 4 12.31 16.18 -5.93
CA PRO A 4 13.66 16.60 -6.25
C PRO A 4 13.67 17.95 -6.99
N PRO A 5 14.54 18.91 -6.62
CA PRO A 5 14.49 20.27 -7.16
C PRO A 5 14.55 20.35 -8.70
N MET A 6 15.18 19.38 -9.38
CA MET A 6 15.25 19.31 -10.84
C MET A 6 13.88 19.24 -11.54
N TYR A 7 12.85 18.72 -10.86
CA TYR A 7 11.47 18.67 -11.37
C TYR A 7 10.75 20.02 -11.21
N ASN A 8 11.26 20.93 -10.38
CA ASN A 8 10.64 22.21 -10.03
C ASN A 8 11.56 23.41 -10.26
N SER A 9 12.65 23.26 -11.03
CA SER A 9 13.68 24.29 -11.20
C SER A 9 13.26 25.46 -12.11
N GLY A 10 12.07 25.40 -12.72
CA GLY A 10 11.49 26.46 -13.54
C GLY A 10 10.58 25.92 -14.63
N VAL A 11 9.59 26.69 -15.07
CA VAL A 11 8.57 26.24 -16.04
C VAL A 11 9.11 25.89 -17.44
N THR A 12 10.36 26.23 -17.72
CA THR A 12 11.03 25.97 -19.01
C THR A 12 11.85 24.69 -19.01
N THR A 13 12.02 24.01 -17.87
CA THR A 13 12.72 22.71 -17.82
C THR A 13 11.84 21.60 -18.41
N PRO A 14 12.41 20.65 -19.18
CA PRO A 14 11.66 19.53 -19.73
C PRO A 14 11.13 18.56 -18.66
N LEU A 15 11.57 18.69 -17.40
CA LEU A 15 11.13 17.85 -16.27
C LEU A 15 9.96 18.48 -15.48
N TYR A 16 9.58 19.70 -15.81
CA TYR A 16 8.50 20.40 -15.10
C TYR A 16 7.14 19.95 -15.60
N ASP A 17 6.20 19.89 -14.65
CA ASP A 17 4.78 19.71 -14.91
C ASP A 17 4.01 20.71 -14.03
N CYS A 18 3.09 21.47 -14.63
CA CYS A 18 2.24 22.43 -13.94
C CYS A 18 1.02 21.78 -13.26
N LEU A 19 0.73 20.51 -13.56
CA LEU A 19 -0.41 19.76 -13.03
C LEU A 19 -0.04 18.93 -11.78
N ARG A 20 0.92 19.42 -10.99
CA ARG A 20 1.21 18.89 -9.64
C ARG A 20 0.43 19.65 -8.58
N ASN A 21 0.21 19.05 -7.41
CA ASN A 21 -0.35 19.77 -6.27
C ASN A 21 0.63 20.89 -5.81
N PRO A 22 0.24 22.19 -5.88
CA PRO A 22 1.11 23.30 -5.53
C PRO A 22 1.49 23.31 -4.04
N ASP A 23 0.64 22.79 -3.15
CA ASP A 23 0.89 22.74 -1.70
C ASP A 23 1.93 21.66 -1.33
N HIS A 24 2.24 20.77 -2.28
CA HIS A 24 3.16 19.65 -2.11
C HIS A 24 4.51 19.91 -2.80
N LEU A 25 4.72 21.09 -3.37
CA LEU A 25 6.03 21.48 -3.87
C LEU A 25 7.01 21.73 -2.70
N PRO A 26 8.34 21.62 -2.92
CA PRO A 26 9.33 21.91 -1.89
C PRO A 26 9.07 23.28 -1.23
N PRO A 27 9.18 23.37 0.11
CA PRO A 27 9.84 22.44 1.02
C PRO A 27 8.97 21.32 1.59
N ALA A 28 7.77 21.06 1.06
CA ALA A 28 6.90 20.00 1.57
C ALA A 28 7.56 18.62 1.52
N VAL A 29 7.46 17.88 2.62
CA VAL A 29 7.88 16.48 2.72
C VAL A 29 6.73 15.60 2.25
N ILE A 30 7.02 14.61 1.41
CA ILE A 30 6.02 13.66 0.93
C ILE A 30 5.33 12.96 2.11
N ASN A 31 4.03 12.72 2.02
CA ASN A 31 3.32 11.85 2.95
C ASN A 31 3.09 10.49 2.28
N LEU A 32 3.81 9.46 2.70
CA LEU A 32 3.71 8.11 2.12
C LEU A 32 2.43 7.36 2.50
N GLU A 33 1.60 7.97 3.36
CA GLU A 33 0.28 7.48 3.75
C GLU A 33 -0.77 8.60 3.60
N TRP A 34 -0.63 9.43 2.56
CA TRP A 34 -1.46 10.61 2.33
C TRP A 34 -2.95 10.30 2.10
N SER A 35 -3.82 11.13 2.63
CA SER A 35 -5.26 11.17 2.36
C SER A 35 -5.80 12.59 2.15
N ASP A 36 -6.96 12.68 1.50
CA ASP A 36 -7.69 13.93 1.32
C ASP A 36 -7.97 14.58 2.69
N GLY A 37 -7.59 15.85 2.84
CA GLY A 37 -7.82 16.61 4.07
C GLY A 37 -6.86 16.30 5.22
N ASP A 38 -5.78 15.55 4.97
CA ASP A 38 -4.72 15.38 5.96
C ASP A 38 -4.14 16.73 6.40
N VAL A 39 -3.88 16.84 7.71
CA VAL A 39 -3.25 18.03 8.29
C VAL A 39 -1.74 17.91 8.13
N THR A 40 -1.11 18.94 7.59
CA THR A 40 0.35 19.04 7.52
C THR A 40 0.96 18.97 8.92
N VAL A 41 1.86 18.02 9.12
CA VAL A 41 2.65 17.89 10.35
C VAL A 41 4.04 18.47 10.17
N ASP A 42 4.78 18.58 11.27
CA ASP A 42 6.19 18.97 11.23
C ASP A 42 7.01 18.05 10.28
N PRO A 43 7.91 18.59 9.43
CA PRO A 43 8.70 17.81 8.50
C PRO A 43 9.49 16.64 9.12
N GLU A 44 10.03 16.80 10.34
CA GLU A 44 10.76 15.73 11.02
C GLU A 44 9.81 14.60 11.45
N VAL A 45 8.60 14.97 11.91
CA VAL A 45 7.54 14.02 12.23
C VAL A 45 7.07 13.28 10.97
N GLN A 46 6.87 13.98 9.85
CA GLN A 46 6.49 13.35 8.59
C GLN A 46 7.55 12.35 8.09
N ILE A 47 8.84 12.69 8.23
CA ILE A 47 9.94 11.76 7.90
C ILE A 47 9.86 10.51 8.77
N LYS A 48 9.64 10.67 10.09
CA LYS A 48 9.47 9.52 11.00
C LYS A 48 8.31 8.62 10.56
N TYR A 49 7.15 9.20 10.25
CA TYR A 49 5.99 8.44 9.75
C TYR A 49 6.30 7.72 8.44
N ASN A 50 6.96 8.38 7.49
CA ASN A 50 7.35 7.74 6.23
C ASN A 50 8.31 6.56 6.43
N LEU A 51 9.28 6.67 7.34
CA LEU A 51 10.19 5.58 7.65
C LEU A 51 9.46 4.40 8.27
N ALA A 52 8.50 4.66 9.16
CA ALA A 52 7.67 3.63 9.77
C ALA A 52 6.72 2.95 8.77
N ILE A 53 6.16 3.70 7.83
CA ILE A 53 5.42 3.14 6.68
C ILE A 53 6.32 2.22 5.87
N MET A 54 7.51 2.67 5.48
CA MET A 54 8.43 1.83 4.71
C MET A 54 8.81 0.55 5.46
N HIS A 55 9.11 0.62 6.76
CA HIS A 55 9.37 -0.55 7.58
C HIS A 55 8.16 -1.50 7.57
N THR A 56 6.96 -0.99 7.85
CA THR A 56 5.73 -1.79 7.90
C THR A 56 5.46 -2.47 6.57
N GLN A 57 5.51 -1.72 5.47
CA GLN A 57 5.16 -2.23 4.15
C GLN A 57 6.20 -3.18 3.57
N MET A 58 7.50 -2.89 3.71
CA MET A 58 8.57 -3.72 3.15
C MET A 58 8.92 -4.94 4.01
N ILE A 59 8.75 -4.87 5.34
CA ILE A 59 9.22 -5.89 6.28
C ILE A 59 8.05 -6.61 6.94
N THR A 60 7.20 -5.88 7.66
CA THR A 60 6.13 -6.50 8.47
C THR A 60 5.07 -7.14 7.57
N GLN A 61 4.64 -6.43 6.53
CA GLN A 61 3.53 -6.83 5.66
C GLN A 61 3.97 -7.60 4.41
N SER A 62 5.25 -7.53 3.98
CA SER A 62 5.77 -8.17 2.75
C SER A 62 6.66 -9.39 2.99
N LYS A 63 6.21 -10.35 3.81
CA LYS A 63 7.02 -11.53 4.17
C LYS A 63 7.05 -12.62 3.10
N THR A 64 6.05 -12.68 2.24
CA THR A 64 5.95 -13.67 1.14
C THR A 64 5.90 -12.99 -0.22
N THR A 65 6.14 -13.78 -1.27
CA THR A 65 6.02 -13.34 -2.67
C THR A 65 4.65 -12.77 -2.98
N THR A 66 3.57 -13.42 -2.51
CA THR A 66 2.19 -12.95 -2.71
C THR A 66 1.93 -11.63 -1.99
N ASP A 67 2.50 -11.42 -0.81
CA ASP A 67 2.35 -10.12 -0.14
C ASP A 67 3.02 -9.00 -0.94
N PHE A 68 4.23 -9.25 -1.44
CA PHE A 68 5.01 -8.23 -2.14
C PHE A 68 4.44 -7.89 -3.52
N PHE A 69 4.18 -8.90 -4.35
CA PHE A 69 3.73 -8.72 -5.73
C PHE A 69 2.21 -8.66 -5.91
N GLY A 70 1.45 -9.21 -4.97
CA GLY A 70 0.01 -9.40 -5.10
C GLY A 70 -0.37 -10.80 -5.58
N ASN A 71 -1.67 -10.99 -5.82
CA ASN A 71 -2.22 -12.29 -6.17
C ASN A 71 -2.06 -12.60 -7.67
N PRO A 72 -2.12 -13.88 -8.07
CA PRO A 72 -2.09 -14.25 -9.48
C PRO A 72 -3.21 -13.59 -10.30
N TYR A 73 -2.85 -13.15 -11.50
CA TYR A 73 -3.77 -12.71 -12.54
C TYR A 73 -3.43 -13.44 -13.84
N ARG A 74 -4.39 -14.19 -14.38
CA ARG A 74 -4.23 -15.08 -15.54
C ARG A 74 -5.23 -14.75 -16.64
N ALA A 75 -4.92 -15.22 -17.84
CA ALA A 75 -5.82 -15.11 -18.98
C ALA A 75 -7.14 -15.84 -18.69
N GLY A 76 -8.25 -15.12 -18.82
CA GLY A 76 -9.59 -15.64 -18.56
C GLY A 76 -10.13 -15.31 -17.15
N ASP A 77 -9.31 -14.75 -16.27
CA ASP A 77 -9.77 -14.31 -14.96
C ASP A 77 -10.75 -13.13 -15.08
N ASP A 78 -11.73 -13.09 -14.18
CA ASP A 78 -12.67 -11.97 -14.08
C ASP A 78 -12.03 -10.81 -13.31
N ILE A 79 -11.64 -9.79 -14.05
CA ILE A 79 -11.03 -8.55 -13.52
C ILE A 79 -11.89 -7.84 -12.48
N THR A 80 -13.19 -8.11 -12.41
CA THR A 80 -14.08 -7.49 -11.43
C THR A 80 -14.01 -8.15 -10.06
N THR A 81 -13.37 -9.33 -9.95
CA THR A 81 -13.27 -10.08 -8.68
C THR A 81 -11.84 -10.46 -8.30
N LEU A 82 -10.84 -9.92 -9.00
CA LEU A 82 -9.44 -10.20 -8.72
C LEU A 82 -9.06 -9.76 -7.30
N ASN A 83 -8.45 -10.70 -6.57
CA ASN A 83 -7.82 -10.39 -5.29
C ASN A 83 -6.54 -9.60 -5.51
N GLY A 84 -6.33 -8.62 -4.64
CA GLY A 84 -5.65 -7.38 -4.99
C GLY A 84 -4.13 -7.39 -5.15
N ALA A 85 -3.69 -6.17 -5.40
CA ALA A 85 -2.35 -5.61 -5.40
C ALA A 85 -1.48 -6.05 -4.21
N GLY A 86 -0.17 -6.11 -4.46
CA GLY A 86 0.83 -6.29 -3.41
C GLY A 86 0.90 -5.09 -2.46
N GLN A 87 1.65 -5.24 -1.36
CA GLN A 87 1.75 -4.20 -0.33
C GLN A 87 2.34 -2.91 -0.88
N ILE A 88 3.37 -2.98 -1.72
CA ILE A 88 4.09 -1.81 -2.22
C ILE A 88 3.27 -1.02 -3.24
N GLU A 89 2.47 -1.71 -4.07
CA GLU A 89 1.51 -1.08 -4.99
C GLU A 89 0.45 -0.28 -4.22
N GLN A 90 -0.02 -0.81 -3.08
CA GLN A 90 -1.02 -0.16 -2.23
C GLN A 90 -0.44 1.02 -1.43
N THR A 91 0.67 0.79 -0.73
CA THR A 91 1.40 1.77 0.07
C THR A 91 2.91 1.43 -0.02
N PRO A 92 3.76 2.35 -0.47
CA PRO A 92 3.50 3.78 -0.67
C PRO A 92 3.07 4.19 -2.10
N HIS A 93 3.13 3.31 -3.09
CA HIS A 93 3.02 3.68 -4.52
C HIS A 93 1.78 4.53 -4.83
N ASN A 94 0.56 4.04 -4.53
CA ASN A 94 -0.66 4.78 -4.83
C ASN A 94 -0.70 6.16 -4.12
N HIS A 95 -0.12 6.26 -2.93
CA HIS A 95 -0.12 7.52 -2.17
C HIS A 95 0.87 8.54 -2.73
N VAL A 96 1.99 8.10 -3.31
CA VAL A 96 2.87 9.01 -4.06
C VAL A 96 2.13 9.58 -5.28
N HIS A 97 1.34 8.75 -5.98
CA HIS A 97 0.51 9.20 -7.09
C HIS A 97 -0.49 10.28 -6.67
N THR A 98 -1.32 10.01 -5.67
CA THR A 98 -2.35 10.95 -5.21
C THR A 98 -1.78 12.19 -4.54
N TRP A 99 -0.65 12.06 -3.81
CA TRP A 99 0.05 13.21 -3.25
C TRP A 99 0.60 14.11 -4.35
N THR A 100 1.10 13.57 -5.46
CA THR A 100 1.73 14.39 -6.51
C THR A 100 0.71 15.04 -7.45
N GLY A 101 -0.39 14.36 -7.77
CA GLY A 101 -1.40 14.81 -8.75
C GLY A 101 -2.06 16.15 -8.41
N THR A 102 -2.64 16.82 -9.41
CA THR A 102 -3.28 18.12 -9.23
C THR A 102 -4.51 18.07 -8.32
N VAL A 103 -4.84 19.22 -7.74
CA VAL A 103 -6.08 19.44 -6.97
C VAL A 103 -7.06 20.37 -7.70
N VAL A 104 -6.76 20.77 -8.94
CA VAL A 104 -7.61 21.68 -9.73
C VAL A 104 -9.02 21.13 -9.95
N ASP A 105 -9.13 19.84 -10.29
CA ASP A 105 -10.38 19.10 -10.30
C ASP A 105 -10.22 17.89 -9.36
N PRO A 106 -10.85 17.91 -8.17
CA PRO A 106 -10.77 16.79 -7.23
C PRO A 106 -11.31 15.47 -7.78
N ASN A 107 -12.15 15.49 -8.83
CA ASN A 107 -12.64 14.29 -9.49
C ASN A 107 -11.71 13.80 -10.60
N ASN A 108 -10.68 14.58 -10.94
CA ASN A 108 -9.72 14.27 -11.99
C ASN A 108 -8.31 14.77 -11.64
N PRO A 109 -7.62 14.10 -10.69
CA PRO A 109 -6.33 14.54 -10.16
C PRO A 109 -5.15 14.22 -11.11
N ILE A 110 -5.25 14.65 -12.37
CA ILE A 110 -4.17 14.53 -13.36
C ILE A 110 -2.93 15.36 -12.97
N ASP A 111 -1.74 15.07 -13.46
CA ASP A 111 -1.39 13.87 -14.22
C ASP A 111 -1.12 12.70 -13.25
N MET A 112 -0.24 12.86 -12.26
CA MET A 112 0.20 11.77 -11.37
C MET A 112 -0.92 11.07 -10.58
N GLY A 113 -2.05 11.72 -10.25
CA GLY A 113 -3.10 11.13 -9.41
C GLY A 113 -4.05 10.16 -10.13
N THR A 114 -3.81 9.84 -11.41
CA THR A 114 -4.64 8.89 -12.17
C THR A 114 -3.83 8.12 -13.21
N PHE A 115 -4.09 6.81 -13.36
CA PHE A 115 -3.24 5.95 -14.19
C PHE A 115 -3.21 6.34 -15.67
N TYR A 116 -4.32 6.84 -16.22
CA TYR A 116 -4.38 7.17 -17.66
C TYR A 116 -3.53 8.38 -18.05
N ALA A 117 -3.10 9.19 -17.06
CA ALA A 117 -2.41 10.44 -17.27
C ALA A 117 -1.03 10.50 -16.58
N ALA A 118 -0.78 9.66 -15.57
CA ALA A 118 0.39 9.77 -14.69
C ALA A 118 1.73 9.91 -15.43
N ALA A 119 1.95 9.14 -16.49
CA ALA A 119 3.20 9.17 -17.26
C ALA A 119 3.42 10.44 -18.10
N ARG A 120 2.47 11.36 -18.15
CA ARG A 120 2.65 12.70 -18.77
C ARG A 120 3.53 13.59 -17.89
N ASP A 121 3.52 13.39 -16.58
CA ASP A 121 4.46 14.01 -15.66
C ASP A 121 5.80 13.24 -15.71
N PRO A 122 6.94 13.88 -16.06
CA PRO A 122 8.24 13.23 -16.08
C PRO A 122 8.64 12.57 -14.75
N ILE A 123 8.13 13.04 -13.59
CA ILE A 123 8.46 12.47 -12.28
C ILE A 123 7.90 11.04 -12.10
N PHE A 124 6.90 10.64 -12.89
CA PHE A 124 6.34 9.29 -12.92
C PHE A 124 7.44 8.23 -13.06
N PHE A 125 8.36 8.44 -14.01
CA PHE A 125 9.42 7.49 -14.30
C PHE A 125 10.42 7.41 -13.15
N ALA A 126 10.70 8.52 -12.46
CA ALA A 126 11.56 8.51 -11.27
C ALA A 126 10.87 7.86 -10.06
N HIS A 127 9.57 8.06 -9.89
CA HIS A 127 8.78 7.34 -8.89
C HIS A 127 8.88 5.82 -9.13
N HIS A 128 8.55 5.36 -10.34
CA HIS A 128 8.61 3.94 -10.68
C HIS A 128 10.03 3.37 -10.68
N THR A 129 11.05 4.20 -10.93
CA THR A 129 12.46 3.80 -10.75
C THR A 129 12.73 3.43 -9.29
N ASN A 130 12.18 4.14 -8.31
CA ASN A 130 12.33 3.79 -6.91
C ASN A 130 11.40 2.63 -6.49
N VAL A 131 10.25 2.44 -7.13
CA VAL A 131 9.40 1.24 -6.93
C VAL A 131 10.13 -0.02 -7.42
N ASP A 132 10.76 0.01 -8.60
CA ASP A 132 11.60 -1.09 -9.11
C ASP A 132 12.81 -1.34 -8.20
N ARG A 133 13.42 -0.28 -7.66
CA ARG A 133 14.45 -0.40 -6.62
C ARG A 133 13.95 -1.13 -5.37
N MET A 134 12.68 -1.00 -4.98
CA MET A 134 12.14 -1.73 -3.82
C MET A 134 12.15 -3.23 -4.07
N TRP A 135 11.88 -3.68 -5.29
CA TRP A 135 12.00 -5.11 -5.65
C TRP A 135 13.45 -5.60 -5.48
N THR A 136 14.42 -4.83 -5.98
CA THR A 136 15.84 -5.15 -5.80
C THR A 136 16.24 -5.27 -4.32
N ILE A 137 15.78 -4.33 -3.47
CA ILE A 137 16.06 -4.36 -2.02
C ILE A 137 15.37 -5.56 -1.36
N TRP A 138 14.12 -5.84 -1.72
CA TRP A 138 13.36 -6.94 -1.15
C TRP A 138 14.03 -8.29 -1.42
N LEU A 139 14.50 -8.53 -2.65
CA LEU A 139 15.26 -9.74 -2.98
C LEU A 139 16.61 -9.80 -2.23
N ASN A 140 17.41 -8.75 -2.33
CA ASN A 140 18.83 -8.81 -1.96
C ASN A 140 19.08 -8.58 -0.46
N GLN A 141 18.24 -7.80 0.22
CA GLN A 141 18.45 -7.41 1.62
C GLN A 141 17.40 -8.03 2.55
N LEU A 142 16.17 -8.23 2.07
CA LEU A 142 15.07 -8.80 2.87
C LEU A 142 14.83 -10.29 2.59
N LYS A 143 15.65 -10.92 1.73
CA LYS A 143 15.57 -12.35 1.39
C LYS A 143 14.24 -12.76 0.76
N GLY A 144 13.59 -11.83 0.07
CA GLY A 144 12.43 -12.10 -0.77
C GLY A 144 12.76 -13.08 -1.89
N THR A 145 11.73 -13.71 -2.46
CA THR A 145 11.87 -14.65 -3.58
C THR A 145 10.82 -14.38 -4.64
N ASN A 146 11.22 -14.45 -5.92
CA ASN A 146 10.28 -14.30 -7.04
C ASN A 146 9.33 -15.51 -7.14
N PHE A 147 8.20 -15.32 -7.81
CA PHE A 147 7.34 -16.43 -8.15
C PHE A 147 8.08 -17.39 -9.09
N THR A 148 7.84 -18.69 -8.90
CA THR A 148 8.30 -19.76 -9.79
C THR A 148 7.18 -20.32 -10.65
N ASP A 149 5.97 -19.77 -10.51
CA ASP A 149 4.79 -20.12 -11.30
C ASP A 149 5.06 -19.88 -12.80
N PRO A 150 4.97 -20.92 -13.66
CA PRO A 150 5.13 -20.78 -15.10
C PRO A 150 4.19 -19.76 -15.74
N ASP A 151 2.97 -19.56 -15.21
CA ASP A 151 2.02 -18.59 -15.75
C ASP A 151 2.53 -17.16 -15.55
N TRP A 152 3.14 -16.89 -14.38
CA TRP A 152 3.78 -15.60 -14.10
C TRP A 152 5.05 -15.43 -14.94
N LEU A 153 5.94 -16.42 -14.93
CA LEU A 153 7.22 -16.35 -15.65
C LEU A 153 7.06 -16.16 -17.17
N ASN A 154 6.05 -16.81 -17.76
CA ASN A 154 5.78 -16.74 -19.19
C ASN A 154 4.82 -15.63 -19.61
N ALA A 155 4.22 -14.90 -18.66
CA ALA A 155 3.46 -13.70 -18.96
C ALA A 155 4.36 -12.74 -19.76
N TYR A 156 3.80 -12.17 -20.82
CA TYR A 156 4.53 -11.33 -21.74
C TYR A 156 3.81 -10.02 -22.01
N PHE A 157 4.61 -9.01 -22.33
CA PHE A 157 4.17 -7.68 -22.71
C PHE A 157 4.83 -7.28 -24.03
N ILE A 158 4.26 -6.29 -24.71
CA ILE A 158 4.83 -5.75 -25.94
C ILE A 158 5.14 -4.27 -25.72
N PHE A 159 6.41 -3.91 -25.87
CA PHE A 159 6.88 -2.52 -25.81
C PHE A 159 7.52 -2.12 -27.12
N TYR A 160 7.48 -0.83 -27.45
CA TYR A 160 8.32 -0.29 -28.50
C TYR A 160 9.71 -0.01 -27.93
N ASN A 161 10.74 -0.45 -28.64
CA ASN A 161 12.13 -0.16 -28.29
C ASN A 161 12.61 1.17 -28.92
N GLU A 162 13.89 1.48 -28.74
CA GLU A 162 14.54 2.70 -29.23
C GLU A 162 14.56 2.84 -30.76
N GLU A 163 14.48 1.73 -31.51
CA GLU A 163 14.30 1.78 -32.98
C GLU A 163 12.84 1.78 -33.42
N ALA A 164 11.91 2.06 -32.51
CA ALA A 164 10.46 2.04 -32.74
C ALA A 164 9.95 0.69 -33.28
N LYS A 165 10.55 -0.43 -32.83
CA LYS A 165 10.11 -1.79 -33.14
C LYS A 165 9.33 -2.39 -31.96
N PRO A 166 8.23 -3.12 -32.22
CA PRO A 166 7.54 -3.85 -31.17
C PRO A 166 8.37 -5.07 -30.75
N VAL A 167 8.70 -5.15 -29.47
CA VAL A 167 9.45 -6.25 -28.86
C VAL A 167 8.57 -6.93 -27.81
N ARG A 168 8.48 -8.26 -27.90
CA ARG A 168 7.85 -9.08 -26.87
C ARG A 168 8.88 -9.35 -25.77
N VAL A 169 8.54 -9.01 -24.54
CA VAL A 169 9.34 -9.28 -23.33
C VAL A 169 8.56 -10.17 -22.38
N LYS A 170 9.23 -11.07 -21.67
CA LYS A 170 8.61 -11.91 -20.62
C LYS A 170 9.08 -11.49 -19.24
N ILE A 171 8.27 -11.77 -18.23
CA ILE A 171 8.64 -11.51 -16.82
C ILE A 171 9.93 -12.24 -16.44
N GLN A 172 10.10 -13.50 -16.84
CA GLN A 172 11.31 -14.26 -16.50
C GLN A 172 12.63 -13.60 -16.97
N ASP A 173 12.56 -12.75 -18.01
CA ASP A 173 13.73 -12.10 -18.60
C ASP A 173 14.13 -10.82 -17.86
N CYS A 174 13.29 -10.32 -16.93
CA CYS A 174 13.57 -9.12 -16.13
C CYS A 174 13.84 -9.38 -14.64
N LEU A 175 13.93 -10.64 -14.20
CA LEU A 175 14.14 -10.99 -12.79
C LEU A 175 15.52 -10.57 -12.23
N ASP A 176 16.45 -10.23 -13.11
CA ASP A 176 17.81 -9.82 -12.80
C ASP A 176 18.13 -8.56 -13.61
N ASN A 177 18.04 -7.41 -12.96
CA ASN A 177 18.30 -6.10 -13.57
C ASN A 177 19.73 -5.97 -14.12
N THR A 178 20.70 -6.72 -13.59
CA THR A 178 22.07 -6.69 -14.10
C THR A 178 22.17 -7.27 -15.52
N LYS A 179 21.31 -8.24 -15.87
CA LYS A 179 21.18 -8.76 -17.25
C LYS A 179 20.50 -7.78 -18.19
N LEU A 180 19.71 -6.86 -17.65
CA LEU A 180 19.13 -5.74 -18.37
C LEU A 180 20.10 -4.57 -18.53
N GLY A 181 21.30 -4.66 -17.94
CA GLY A 181 22.36 -3.66 -18.09
C GLY A 181 22.26 -2.47 -17.14
N TYR A 182 21.50 -2.56 -16.05
CA TYR A 182 21.41 -1.50 -15.04
C TYR A 182 21.45 -2.04 -13.60
N THR A 183 21.77 -1.13 -12.68
CA THR A 183 21.65 -1.33 -11.23
C THR A 183 21.35 0.01 -10.56
N TYR A 184 21.16 -0.01 -9.24
CA TYR A 184 20.94 1.18 -8.42
C TYR A 184 22.21 1.58 -7.68
N GLU A 185 22.39 2.89 -7.49
CA GLU A 185 23.40 3.40 -6.56
C GLU A 185 23.11 2.92 -5.13
N ASP A 186 24.17 2.48 -4.45
CA ASP A 186 24.11 2.09 -3.04
C ASP A 186 24.02 3.33 -2.15
N VAL A 187 22.80 3.61 -1.70
CA VAL A 187 22.49 4.71 -0.78
C VAL A 187 21.97 4.15 0.55
N PRO A 188 22.18 4.85 1.69
CA PRO A 188 21.63 4.43 2.97
C PRO A 188 20.13 4.19 2.93
N ILE A 189 19.67 3.14 3.62
CA ILE A 189 18.26 2.74 3.67
C ILE A 189 17.77 2.88 5.12
N PRO A 190 17.40 4.10 5.54
CA PRO A 190 17.14 4.40 6.96
C PRO A 190 15.93 3.66 7.54
N TRP A 191 14.99 3.19 6.71
CA TRP A 191 13.84 2.42 7.17
C TRP A 191 14.16 0.96 7.53
N LEU A 192 15.38 0.49 7.28
CA LEU A 192 15.88 -0.79 7.81
C LEU A 192 16.39 -0.67 9.26
N ASP A 193 16.60 0.54 9.76
CA ASP A 193 17.05 0.75 11.13
C ASP A 193 15.93 0.43 12.13
N ALA A 194 16.28 -0.15 13.28
CA ALA A 194 15.33 -0.46 14.34
C ALA A 194 14.58 0.79 14.88
N SER A 195 15.14 1.98 14.70
CA SER A 195 14.49 3.25 15.03
C SER A 195 13.30 3.59 14.14
N ALA A 196 13.24 3.04 12.92
CA ALA A 196 12.11 3.20 12.00
C ALA A 196 10.95 2.24 12.32
N LYS A 197 11.19 1.18 13.09
CA LYS A 197 10.16 0.21 13.45
C LYS A 197 9.03 0.90 14.25
N PRO A 198 7.74 0.73 13.85
CA PRO A 198 6.62 1.21 14.64
C PRO A 198 6.66 0.70 16.08
N LYS A 199 6.10 1.48 17.01
CA LYS A 199 6.09 1.13 18.43
C LYS A 199 4.67 1.11 18.98
N PRO A 200 4.34 0.20 19.91
CA PRO A 200 3.03 0.23 20.56
C PRO A 200 2.81 1.55 21.28
N ARG A 201 1.64 2.17 21.08
CA ARG A 201 1.23 3.34 21.87
C ARG A 201 0.94 2.95 23.32
N ALA A 202 0.34 1.78 23.51
CA ALA A 202 0.13 1.17 24.82
C ALA A 202 0.29 -0.35 24.74
N LYS A 203 1.05 -0.95 25.66
CA LYS A 203 1.13 -2.41 25.77
C LYS A 203 -0.14 -2.95 26.45
N ALA A 204 -0.69 -4.03 25.90
CA ALA A 204 -1.81 -4.79 26.46
C ALA A 204 -3.03 -3.93 26.84
N LYS A 205 -3.66 -3.32 25.83
CA LYS A 205 -4.88 -2.50 25.98
C LYS A 205 -6.09 -3.39 26.29
N SER A 206 -6.88 -3.02 27.31
CA SER A 206 -8.21 -3.61 27.49
C SER A 206 -9.07 -3.29 26.27
N LEU A 207 -9.62 -4.32 25.63
CA LEU A 207 -10.47 -4.12 24.45
C LEU A 207 -11.77 -3.41 24.86
N PRO A 208 -12.17 -2.33 24.15
CA PRO A 208 -13.46 -1.70 24.35
C PRO A 208 -14.60 -2.65 23.94
N SER A 209 -15.82 -2.31 24.34
CA SER A 209 -17.01 -3.00 23.83
C SER A 209 -17.26 -2.61 22.37
N ALA A 210 -17.33 -3.60 21.48
CA ALA A 210 -17.70 -3.44 20.09
C ALA A 210 -18.41 -4.72 19.58
N PRO A 211 -19.28 -4.60 18.56
CA PRO A 211 -20.03 -5.74 18.02
C PRO A 211 -19.13 -6.76 17.31
N ASP A 212 -19.65 -7.97 17.13
CA ASP A 212 -19.02 -9.01 16.31
C ASP A 212 -19.18 -8.65 14.81
N PRO A 213 -18.27 -9.08 13.91
CA PRO A 213 -18.35 -8.77 12.48
C PRO A 213 -19.71 -9.06 11.83
N ASP A 214 -20.34 -10.20 12.15
CA ASP A 214 -21.63 -10.63 11.59
C ASP A 214 -22.81 -9.71 11.97
N GLN A 215 -22.64 -8.87 12.99
CA GLN A 215 -23.65 -7.89 13.41
C GLN A 215 -23.52 -6.57 12.66
N VAL A 216 -22.41 -6.36 11.93
CA VAL A 216 -22.08 -5.09 11.25
C VAL A 216 -22.04 -5.26 9.74
N PHE A 217 -21.46 -6.35 9.23
CA PHE A 217 -21.25 -6.56 7.81
C PHE A 217 -22.35 -7.44 7.17
N PRO A 218 -22.70 -7.24 5.88
CA PRO A 218 -22.13 -6.27 4.96
C PRO A 218 -22.60 -4.83 5.24
N THR A 219 -21.71 -3.85 5.11
CA THR A 219 -22.05 -2.42 5.28
C THR A 219 -21.18 -1.50 4.43
N THR A 220 -21.63 -0.26 4.28
CA THR A 220 -20.86 0.83 3.67
C THR A 220 -19.95 1.45 4.74
N LEU A 221 -18.66 1.63 4.43
CA LEU A 221 -17.69 2.31 5.27
C LEU A 221 -17.73 3.82 4.99
N ASP A 222 -18.73 4.51 5.54
CA ASP A 222 -18.91 5.96 5.45
C ASP A 222 -18.45 6.72 6.71
N LYS A 223 -18.21 5.98 7.80
CA LYS A 223 -17.66 6.46 9.07
C LYS A 223 -16.77 5.38 9.70
N PRO A 224 -15.98 5.71 10.73
CA PRO A 224 -15.19 4.71 11.43
C PRO A 224 -16.04 3.56 11.98
N ILE A 225 -15.56 2.33 11.82
CA ILE A 225 -16.20 1.10 12.31
C ILE A 225 -15.24 0.35 13.21
N ASN A 226 -15.73 -0.07 14.37
CA ASN A 226 -15.02 -0.88 15.35
C ASN A 226 -15.73 -2.24 15.48
N VAL A 227 -14.99 -3.35 15.35
CA VAL A 227 -15.51 -4.71 15.55
C VAL A 227 -14.55 -5.57 16.35
N ILE A 228 -15.07 -6.49 17.16
CA ILE A 228 -14.26 -7.48 17.87
C ILE A 228 -14.16 -8.77 17.04
N VAL A 229 -13.01 -9.01 16.44
CA VAL A 229 -12.75 -10.18 15.61
C VAL A 229 -12.20 -11.31 16.48
N LYS A 230 -12.81 -12.49 16.39
CA LYS A 230 -12.33 -13.67 17.11
C LYS A 230 -11.09 -14.24 16.42
N ARG A 231 -10.07 -14.59 17.20
CA ARG A 231 -8.88 -15.28 16.69
C ARG A 231 -9.15 -16.78 16.55
N PRO A 232 -8.74 -17.41 15.44
CA PRO A 232 -8.85 -18.85 15.29
C PRO A 232 -7.95 -19.55 16.32
N LYS A 233 -8.44 -20.62 16.94
CA LYS A 233 -7.60 -21.44 17.82
C LYS A 233 -6.65 -22.25 16.96
N ARG A 234 -5.36 -22.18 17.26
CA ARG A 234 -4.33 -22.98 16.61
C ARG A 234 -4.59 -24.46 16.86
N SER A 235 -4.55 -25.27 15.80
CA SER A 235 -4.54 -26.73 15.90
C SER A 235 -3.15 -27.23 15.55
N GLY A 236 -2.43 -27.82 16.52
CA GLY A 236 -1.09 -28.38 16.33
C GLY A 236 0.10 -27.47 16.70
N SER A 237 1.31 -28.03 16.54
CA SER A 237 2.60 -27.42 16.93
C SER A 237 3.39 -26.95 15.69
N GLY A 238 3.20 -25.70 15.26
CA GLY A 238 3.99 -25.09 14.17
C GLY A 238 3.63 -23.60 13.97
N SER A 239 4.60 -22.71 13.76
CA SER A 239 4.36 -21.25 13.69
C SER A 239 3.65 -20.87 12.38
N SER A 240 2.33 -20.78 12.41
CA SER A 240 1.51 -20.28 11.31
C SER A 240 1.25 -18.79 11.49
N GLU A 241 1.47 -17.99 10.45
CA GLU A 241 1.15 -16.56 10.47
C GLU A 241 -0.37 -16.37 10.58
N GLU A 242 -0.80 -15.47 11.45
CA GLU A 242 -2.18 -14.97 11.50
C GLU A 242 -2.35 -13.82 10.51
N ILE A 243 -3.40 -13.93 9.69
CA ILE A 243 -3.74 -12.97 8.65
C ILE A 243 -5.10 -12.36 8.99
N LEU A 244 -5.16 -11.04 9.15
CA LEU A 244 -6.40 -10.28 9.13
C LEU A 244 -6.85 -10.11 7.67
N VAL A 245 -8.07 -10.52 7.37
CA VAL A 245 -8.67 -10.40 6.04
C VAL A 245 -9.87 -9.46 6.11
N ILE A 246 -9.83 -8.39 5.32
CA ILE A 246 -10.98 -7.54 5.02
C ILE A 246 -11.62 -8.08 3.75
N GLU A 247 -12.83 -8.62 3.89
CA GLU A 247 -13.49 -9.42 2.86
C GLU A 247 -14.45 -8.60 1.99
N GLY A 248 -14.34 -8.81 0.68
CA GLY A 248 -15.27 -8.34 -0.32
C GLY A 248 -15.44 -6.82 -0.30
N ILE A 249 -14.32 -6.10 -0.38
CA ILE A 249 -14.26 -4.65 -0.56
C ILE A 249 -14.80 -4.34 -1.96
N GLU A 250 -16.00 -3.79 -2.03
CA GLU A 250 -16.72 -3.42 -3.24
C GLU A 250 -16.63 -1.89 -3.46
N TYR A 251 -16.13 -1.48 -4.63
CA TYR A 251 -15.96 -0.07 -4.99
C TYR A 251 -15.92 0.15 -6.51
N ASP A 252 -16.08 1.38 -6.95
CA ASP A 252 -15.89 1.79 -8.35
C ASP A 252 -14.42 2.19 -8.57
N LYS A 253 -13.69 1.45 -9.41
CA LYS A 253 -12.25 1.72 -9.65
C LYS A 253 -11.98 3.01 -10.43
N GLY A 254 -13.04 3.65 -10.95
CA GLY A 254 -12.97 5.00 -11.50
C GLY A 254 -12.75 6.07 -10.43
N ASN A 255 -12.96 5.74 -9.15
CA ASN A 255 -12.84 6.65 -8.03
C ASN A 255 -11.58 6.39 -7.20
N TYR A 256 -11.04 7.44 -6.61
CA TYR A 256 -10.10 7.29 -5.51
C TYR A 256 -10.88 6.79 -4.29
N VAL A 257 -10.45 5.66 -3.73
CA VAL A 257 -10.96 5.16 -2.46
C VAL A 257 -9.80 4.85 -1.54
N LYS A 258 -9.95 5.13 -0.25
CA LYS A 258 -8.97 4.81 0.78
C LYS A 258 -9.63 4.59 2.13
N PHE A 259 -9.15 3.59 2.85
CA PHE A 259 -9.40 3.48 4.29
C PHE A 259 -8.18 2.89 5.01
N ASN A 260 -8.00 3.30 6.26
CA ASN A 260 -6.95 2.80 7.12
C ASN A 260 -7.47 1.64 7.98
N VAL A 261 -6.55 0.76 8.37
CA VAL A 261 -6.84 -0.38 9.23
C VAL A 261 -5.95 -0.33 10.46
N CYS A 262 -6.59 -0.30 11.63
CA CYS A 262 -5.94 -0.33 12.92
C CYS A 262 -6.34 -1.60 13.68
N ILE A 263 -5.46 -2.10 14.53
CA ILE A 263 -5.70 -3.23 15.42
C ILE A 263 -5.48 -2.80 16.87
N ASN A 264 -6.40 -3.20 17.76
CA ASN A 264 -6.40 -2.84 19.17
C ASN A 264 -6.35 -1.33 19.47
N GLU A 265 -6.84 -0.51 18.52
CA GLU A 265 -6.91 0.94 18.65
C GLU A 265 -8.24 1.48 18.11
N ASP A 266 -9.04 2.09 18.99
CA ASP A 266 -10.32 2.75 18.69
C ASP A 266 -10.20 4.27 18.55
N ASP A 267 -9.07 4.86 18.97
CA ASP A 267 -8.80 6.28 18.78
C ASP A 267 -8.23 6.55 17.39
N VAL A 268 -9.14 6.82 16.45
CA VAL A 268 -8.82 7.08 15.04
C VAL A 268 -7.91 8.30 14.81
N ASN A 269 -7.79 9.19 15.79
CA ASN A 269 -6.95 10.38 15.71
C ASN A 269 -5.54 10.14 16.27
N ALA A 270 -5.38 9.11 17.11
CA ALA A 270 -4.09 8.79 17.74
C ALA A 270 -3.35 7.63 17.06
N SER A 271 -3.97 6.93 16.11
CA SER A 271 -3.31 5.87 15.33
C SER A 271 -2.49 6.48 14.20
N HIS A 272 -1.24 6.82 14.51
CA HIS A 272 -0.26 7.32 13.56
C HIS A 272 0.53 6.19 12.90
N PRO A 273 1.15 6.43 11.73
CA PRO A 273 1.93 5.41 11.02
C PRO A 273 3.15 4.84 11.76
N ASP A 274 3.63 5.52 12.81
CA ASP A 274 4.71 5.04 13.67
C ASP A 274 4.23 4.24 14.89
N ASN A 275 2.93 3.94 14.97
CA ASN A 275 2.35 3.09 15.98
C ASN A 275 2.15 1.67 15.46
N THR A 276 2.50 0.65 16.25
CA THR A 276 2.32 -0.78 15.90
C THR A 276 0.85 -1.12 15.63
N GLU A 277 -0.08 -0.41 16.26
CA GLU A 277 -1.52 -0.56 16.06
C GLU A 277 -1.98 -0.22 14.64
N PHE A 278 -1.20 0.56 13.87
CA PHE A 278 -1.51 0.91 12.48
C PHE A 278 -0.98 -0.17 11.52
N LEU A 279 -1.89 -0.93 10.89
CA LEU A 279 -1.50 -2.03 9.99
C LEU A 279 -1.17 -1.56 8.57
N GLY A 280 -1.68 -0.40 8.17
CA GLY A 280 -1.63 0.12 6.81
C GLY A 280 -3.00 0.53 6.29
N SER A 281 -3.11 0.63 4.98
CA SER A 281 -4.34 1.04 4.29
C SER A 281 -4.68 0.15 3.10
N PHE A 282 -5.94 0.27 2.69
CA PHE A 282 -6.39 -0.10 1.37
C PHE A 282 -6.58 1.19 0.56
N SER A 283 -6.12 1.19 -0.69
CA SER A 283 -6.26 2.30 -1.62
C SER A 283 -6.52 1.83 -3.05
N ASN A 284 -7.22 2.67 -3.82
CA ASN A 284 -7.35 2.53 -5.27
C ASN A 284 -7.04 3.86 -5.93
N LEU A 285 -6.11 3.86 -6.89
CA LEU A 285 -5.92 5.00 -7.79
C LEU A 285 -6.98 4.96 -8.92
N PRO A 286 -7.59 6.10 -9.29
CA PRO A 286 -8.47 6.17 -10.45
C PRO A 286 -7.83 5.66 -11.74
N HIS A 287 -8.55 4.82 -12.48
CA HIS A 287 -8.07 4.25 -13.74
C HIS A 287 -8.50 5.05 -14.99
N GLY A 288 -9.39 6.03 -14.84
CA GLY A 288 -9.96 6.80 -15.96
C GLY A 288 -11.24 6.21 -16.57
N HIS A 289 -11.71 5.06 -16.08
CA HIS A 289 -13.01 4.49 -16.44
C HIS A 289 -13.69 3.83 -15.24
N ARG A 290 -15.02 3.85 -15.24
CA ARG A 290 -15.85 3.32 -14.16
C ARG A 290 -16.00 1.81 -14.31
N MET A 291 -15.83 1.08 -13.21
CA MET A 291 -16.04 -0.36 -13.13
C MET A 291 -16.15 -0.75 -11.67
N ASN A 292 -17.28 -1.33 -11.30
CA ASN A 292 -17.43 -1.91 -9.96
C ASN A 292 -16.55 -3.16 -9.87
N VAL A 293 -15.70 -3.18 -8.86
CA VAL A 293 -14.80 -4.29 -8.56
C VAL A 293 -14.99 -4.73 -7.12
N LYS A 294 -14.61 -5.97 -6.84
CA LYS A 294 -14.65 -6.60 -5.54
C LYS A 294 -13.31 -7.26 -5.27
N THR A 295 -12.69 -6.95 -4.15
CA THR A 295 -11.40 -7.51 -3.77
C THR A 295 -11.31 -7.78 -2.27
N ASN A 296 -10.21 -8.38 -1.82
CA ASN A 296 -9.88 -8.56 -0.41
C ASN A 296 -8.58 -7.83 -0.09
N LYS A 297 -8.42 -7.40 1.16
CA LYS A 297 -7.14 -6.90 1.69
C LYS A 297 -6.69 -7.77 2.84
N ARG A 298 -5.40 -8.11 2.86
CA ARG A 298 -4.77 -9.01 3.83
C ARG A 298 -3.68 -8.26 4.59
N PHE A 299 -3.61 -8.47 5.90
CA PHE A 299 -2.55 -7.94 6.77
C PHE A 299 -1.99 -9.05 7.64
N ARG A 300 -0.66 -9.14 7.70
CA ARG A 300 0.06 -10.00 8.65
C ARG A 300 -0.01 -9.39 10.03
N ILE A 301 -0.44 -10.18 11.02
CA ILE A 301 -0.68 -9.68 12.38
C ILE A 301 0.01 -10.47 13.48
N SER A 302 0.72 -11.57 13.20
CA SER A 302 1.36 -12.35 14.28
C SER A 302 2.41 -11.54 15.05
N GLU A 303 3.35 -10.92 14.33
CA GLU A 303 4.38 -10.05 14.93
C GLU A 303 3.76 -8.81 15.59
N VAL A 304 2.72 -8.25 14.97
CA VAL A 304 1.98 -7.10 15.51
C VAL A 304 1.35 -7.45 16.86
N LEU A 305 0.69 -8.60 16.97
CA LEU A 305 0.07 -9.04 18.22
C LEU A 305 1.09 -9.35 19.31
N GLU A 306 2.26 -9.89 18.96
CA GLU A 306 3.35 -10.09 19.91
C GLU A 306 3.83 -8.75 20.48
N GLU A 307 4.09 -7.77 19.61
CA GLU A 307 4.56 -6.43 20.00
C GLU A 307 3.56 -5.68 20.88
N LEU A 308 2.27 -5.80 20.58
CA LEU A 308 1.19 -5.23 21.36
C LEU A 308 0.98 -5.94 22.71
N GLY A 309 1.64 -7.08 22.94
CA GLY A 309 1.41 -7.92 24.12
C GLY A 309 0.03 -8.60 24.10
N ALA A 310 -0.52 -8.80 22.91
CA ALA A 310 -1.84 -9.38 22.66
C ALA A 310 -1.78 -10.85 22.18
N GLY A 311 -0.61 -11.49 22.28
CA GLY A 311 -0.40 -12.87 21.83
C GLY A 311 -1.37 -13.89 22.43
N ASP A 312 -1.80 -13.68 23.69
CA ASP A 312 -2.71 -14.57 24.42
C ASP A 312 -4.20 -14.18 24.31
N TYR A 313 -4.54 -13.14 23.54
CA TYR A 313 -5.91 -12.65 23.48
C TYR A 313 -6.77 -13.57 22.60
N ASP A 314 -7.94 -14.03 23.06
CA ASP A 314 -8.82 -14.84 22.18
C ASP A 314 -9.49 -14.01 21.05
N ARG A 315 -9.43 -12.67 21.15
CA ARG A 315 -10.09 -11.73 20.25
C ARG A 315 -9.25 -10.46 20.11
N VAL A 316 -9.46 -9.70 19.04
CA VAL A 316 -8.82 -8.41 18.79
C VAL A 316 -9.85 -7.39 18.37
N LEU A 317 -9.59 -6.12 18.66
CA LEU A 317 -10.37 -5.03 18.08
C LEU A 317 -9.79 -4.69 16.71
N VAL A 318 -10.65 -4.57 15.70
CA VAL A 318 -10.27 -4.05 14.39
C VAL A 318 -11.05 -2.77 14.15
N THR A 319 -10.34 -1.74 13.73
CA THR A 319 -10.90 -0.42 13.46
C THR A 319 -10.62 -0.04 12.01
N LEU A 320 -11.69 0.21 11.26
CA LEU A 320 -11.63 0.68 9.89
C LEU A 320 -11.96 2.16 9.86
N VAL A 321 -11.10 2.96 9.23
CA VAL A 321 -11.23 4.42 9.19
C VAL A 321 -11.31 4.89 7.73
N PRO A 322 -12.48 5.33 7.22
CA PRO A 322 -12.55 5.88 5.86
C PRO A 322 -11.70 7.15 5.74
N LYS A 323 -10.98 7.26 4.62
CA LYS A 323 -10.03 8.35 4.33
C LYS A 323 -10.24 8.98 2.95
N SER A 324 -11.32 8.63 2.27
CA SER A 324 -11.75 9.19 0.99
C SER A 324 -13.21 9.56 1.05
N ILE A 325 -13.61 10.53 0.21
CA ILE A 325 -15.02 10.94 0.08
C ILE A 325 -15.88 9.81 -0.52
N ASN A 326 -15.30 9.00 -1.40
CA ASN A 326 -15.96 7.85 -1.99
C ASN A 326 -15.95 6.68 -1.00
N PRO A 327 -17.11 6.21 -0.52
CA PRO A 327 -17.17 5.09 0.40
C PRO A 327 -16.97 3.76 -0.34
N VAL A 328 -16.57 2.74 0.42
CA VAL A 328 -16.50 1.35 -0.04
C VAL A 328 -17.51 0.51 0.72
N LYS A 329 -18.02 -0.56 0.11
CA LYS A 329 -18.80 -1.57 0.83
C LYS A 329 -17.89 -2.71 1.24
N ILE A 330 -18.05 -3.19 2.47
CA ILE A 330 -17.26 -4.28 3.04
C ILE A 330 -18.21 -5.41 3.41
N ASN A 331 -17.86 -6.64 3.02
CA ASN A 331 -18.72 -7.80 3.24
C ASN A 331 -18.40 -8.57 4.53
N GLY A 332 -17.18 -8.47 5.04
CA GLY A 332 -16.81 -9.15 6.27
C GLY A 332 -15.39 -8.83 6.73
N ILE A 333 -15.06 -9.28 7.94
CA ILE A 333 -13.72 -9.26 8.49
C ILE A 333 -13.51 -10.55 9.27
N LYS A 334 -12.37 -11.20 9.05
CA LYS A 334 -11.98 -12.41 9.78
C LYS A 334 -10.47 -12.49 9.99
N ILE A 335 -10.06 -13.40 10.88
CA ILE A 335 -8.66 -13.80 11.01
C ILE A 335 -8.56 -15.27 10.62
N GLU A 336 -7.60 -15.57 9.77
CA GLU A 336 -7.25 -16.93 9.36
C GLU A 336 -5.76 -17.18 9.52
N PHE A 337 -5.34 -18.44 9.46
CA PHE A 337 -3.93 -18.76 9.35
C PHE A 337 -3.53 -18.75 7.88
N ASP A 338 -2.33 -18.25 7.59
CA ASP A 338 -1.71 -18.34 6.27
C ASP A 338 -1.58 -19.82 5.89
N SER A 339 -2.08 -20.15 4.69
CA SER A 339 -2.26 -21.53 4.21
C SER A 339 -1.10 -22.03 3.38
#